data_AF-A0A957GD22-F1
#
_entry.id   AF-A0A957GD22-F1
#
_cell.length_a   1.000
_cell.length_b   1.000
_cell.length_c   1.000
_cell.angle_alpha   90.00
_cell.angle_beta   90.00
_cell.angle_gamma   90.00
#
_symmetry.space_group_name_H-M   'P 1'
#
loop_
_entity.id
_entity.type
_entity.pdbx_description
1 polymer ?
#
loop_
_entity_poly.entity_id
_entity_poly.type
_entity_poly.pdbx_seq_one_letter_code
_entity_poly.pdbx_strand_id
1 'polypeptide(L)'
;MNVKEFRKILKSEKAGWSLPNDIPDETDLAELARPFPLGALTPLPGAMTARFPRMRRVPEDSFALWQPGMFRLVRPIVNARPGSWDWRNVHGQNWITPTKNQGGCGSCVSFAVAGAVEAHQRIETNNAGLNFDLSEAALFFANNRQCLPGDPRYGWWVPNALDYVVDEGVCFEANYPYQGVNQTAQLVEGTELTYKITGYDSTSQQSLMKRWLCEEGPLVTNFTVYDDFFVYWNGGANNVYTHTWGPVAGGHAVLTIGYDDAQSCWICKNSWGPTHGNDGCFRIGYGQCGIDSRMYLVQDVYAVYTRDELPYNPTKLRIVDEGASGWLLTDGVSRMKMLNNKEDARNALRVARRHTRHGFVGRDNPRSNRLDYITEYWTGNSGLAHEPLTKVDCIPYNPTNVVAEDLDAKGWRLKEGSHWMLLAHDLNDALAILRVVERHTRMCFIGRDNTRPNRKSYIMTYWE
;
A
#
# COMPACT_ATOMS: atom_id res chain seq x y z
N MET A 1 -20.04 37.14 7.21
CA MET A 1 -20.72 37.03 5.89
C MET A 1 -21.77 35.97 6.09
N ASN A 2 -23.02 36.25 5.74
CA ASN A 2 -24.11 35.29 5.98
C ASN A 2 -24.33 34.35 4.79
N VAL A 3 -25.10 33.28 5.01
CA VAL A 3 -25.45 32.27 3.99
C VAL A 3 -26.07 32.91 2.74
N LYS A 4 -26.90 33.94 2.91
CA LYS A 4 -27.55 34.65 1.81
C LYS A 4 -26.55 35.34 0.89
N GLU A 5 -25.57 36.05 1.46
CA GLU A 5 -24.47 36.67 0.71
C GLU A 5 -23.62 35.63 0.02
N PHE A 6 -23.33 34.52 0.70
CA PHE A 6 -22.51 33.44 0.15
C PHE A 6 -23.19 32.72 -1.02
N ARG A 7 -24.48 32.41 -0.92
CA ARG A 7 -25.28 31.84 -2.02
C ARG A 7 -25.26 32.73 -3.26
N LYS A 8 -25.28 34.06 -3.09
CA LYS A 8 -25.14 35.01 -4.20
C LYS A 8 -23.76 34.92 -4.86
N ILE A 9 -22.70 34.81 -4.07
CA ILE A 9 -21.33 34.63 -4.58
C ILE A 9 -21.19 33.31 -5.35
N LEU A 10 -21.65 32.20 -4.78
CA LEU A 10 -21.61 30.90 -5.47
C LEU A 10 -22.34 30.94 -6.82
N LYS A 11 -23.46 31.67 -6.88
CA LYS A 11 -24.22 31.86 -8.12
C LYS A 11 -23.50 32.78 -9.11
N SER A 12 -22.85 33.87 -8.66
CA SER A 12 -22.11 34.78 -9.54
C SER A 12 -20.86 34.12 -10.11
N GLU A 13 -20.18 33.31 -9.31
CA GLU A 13 -18.96 32.58 -9.67
C GLU A 13 -19.24 31.27 -10.44
N LYS A 14 -20.52 30.92 -10.68
CA LYS A 14 -20.94 29.65 -11.30
C LYS A 14 -20.31 28.43 -10.62
N ALA A 15 -20.25 28.43 -9.28
CA ALA A 15 -19.69 27.34 -8.51
C ALA A 15 -20.45 26.02 -8.77
N GLY A 16 -19.72 24.91 -8.91
CA GLY A 16 -20.29 23.58 -9.14
C GLY A 16 -20.96 22.94 -7.92
N TRP A 17 -21.15 23.70 -6.83
CA TRP A 17 -21.72 23.23 -5.57
C TRP A 17 -22.55 24.33 -4.91
N SER A 18 -23.49 23.94 -4.05
CA SER A 18 -24.40 24.83 -3.32
C SER A 18 -24.48 24.45 -1.83
N LEU A 19 -24.91 25.40 -1.00
CA LEU A 19 -25.28 25.11 0.38
C LEU A 19 -26.67 24.46 0.43
N PRO A 20 -26.92 23.49 1.34
CA PRO A 20 -28.25 22.93 1.60
C PRO A 20 -29.31 24.01 1.87
N ASN A 21 -30.54 23.82 1.37
CA ASN A 21 -31.62 24.82 1.44
C ASN A 21 -32.22 24.98 2.85
N ASP A 22 -32.02 24.00 3.72
CA ASP A 22 -32.46 23.96 5.11
C ASP A 22 -31.61 24.84 6.04
N ILE A 23 -30.48 25.37 5.56
CA ILE A 23 -29.67 26.34 6.29
C ILE A 23 -30.31 27.74 6.12
N PRO A 24 -30.70 28.42 7.22
CA PRO A 24 -31.29 29.76 7.19
C PRO A 24 -30.35 30.80 6.57
N ASP A 25 -30.90 31.68 5.76
CA ASP A 25 -30.18 32.75 5.04
C ASP A 25 -29.40 33.69 5.96
N GLU A 26 -29.91 33.87 7.18
CA GLU A 26 -29.38 34.79 8.19
C GLU A 26 -28.20 34.19 8.98
N THR A 27 -27.95 32.88 8.84
CA THR A 27 -26.86 32.19 9.57
C THR A 27 -25.52 32.78 9.16
N ASP A 28 -24.69 33.16 10.14
CA ASP A 28 -23.31 33.58 9.84
C ASP A 28 -22.49 32.37 9.40
N LEU A 29 -21.68 32.51 8.34
CA LEU A 29 -20.81 31.44 7.86
C LEU A 29 -19.83 30.95 8.95
N ALA A 30 -19.44 31.80 9.91
CA ALA A 30 -18.60 31.41 11.04
C ALA A 30 -19.30 30.44 12.00
N GLU A 31 -20.63 30.48 12.08
CA GLU A 31 -21.44 29.54 12.88
C GLU A 31 -21.64 28.20 12.15
N LEU A 32 -21.53 28.21 10.81
CA LEU A 32 -21.47 27.01 9.98
C LEU A 32 -20.07 26.41 9.92
N ALA A 33 -19.04 27.20 10.21
CA ALA A 33 -17.68 26.74 10.39
C ALA A 33 -17.56 25.97 11.71
N ARG A 34 -18.20 24.81 11.77
CA ARG A 34 -17.81 23.80 12.75
C ARG A 34 -16.36 23.42 12.44
N PRO A 35 -15.47 23.33 13.44
CA PRO A 35 -14.15 22.76 13.20
C PRO A 35 -14.39 21.37 12.65
N PHE A 36 -14.15 21.16 11.35
CA PHE A 36 -14.40 19.88 10.71
C PHE A 36 -13.60 18.83 11.49
N PRO A 37 -14.25 17.89 12.20
CA PRO A 37 -13.52 16.73 12.67
C PRO A 37 -12.95 16.04 11.43
N LEU A 38 -11.68 15.65 11.49
CA LEU A 38 -11.13 14.67 10.56
C LEU A 38 -12.13 13.51 10.45
N GLY A 39 -12.71 13.28 9.27
CA GLY A 39 -13.68 12.20 9.05
C GLY A 39 -15.18 12.51 9.22
N ALA A 40 -15.60 13.72 9.61
CA ALA A 40 -17.00 13.97 9.99
C ALA A 40 -17.92 14.58 8.92
N LEU A 41 -17.42 14.83 7.72
CA LEU A 41 -18.32 14.82 6.57
C LEU A 41 -18.40 13.38 6.08
N THR A 42 -19.63 12.87 5.96
CA THR A 42 -19.93 11.73 5.11
C THR A 42 -19.13 11.91 3.82
N PRO A 43 -18.39 10.88 3.34
CA PRO A 43 -17.64 10.98 2.10
C PRO A 43 -18.51 11.67 1.06
N LEU A 44 -17.95 12.66 0.36
CA LEU A 44 -18.67 13.34 -0.74
C LEU A 44 -19.39 12.27 -1.57
N PRO A 45 -20.64 12.47 -2.00
CA PRO A 45 -21.32 11.50 -2.85
C PRO A 45 -20.41 11.06 -4.01
N GLY A 46 -20.01 9.78 -4.01
CA GLY A 46 -19.04 9.21 -4.98
C GLY A 46 -17.61 8.99 -4.47
N ALA A 47 -17.24 9.43 -3.26
CA ALA A 47 -15.94 9.10 -2.65
C ALA A 47 -15.90 7.63 -2.22
N MET A 48 -14.83 6.92 -2.63
CA MET A 48 -14.66 5.51 -2.33
C MET A 48 -14.48 5.31 -0.81
N THR A 49 -15.27 4.41 -0.24
CA THR A 49 -15.17 3.99 1.17
C THR A 49 -14.66 2.56 1.34
N ALA A 50 -14.41 1.92 0.21
CA ALA A 50 -13.79 0.63 0.03
C ALA A 50 -13.17 0.61 -1.37
N ARG A 51 -12.03 -0.05 -1.51
CA ARG A 51 -11.34 -0.19 -2.79
C ARG A 51 -10.79 -1.61 -2.93
N PHE A 52 -11.12 -2.25 -4.05
CA PHE A 52 -10.88 -3.67 -4.32
C PHE A 52 -11.39 -4.62 -3.22
N PRO A 53 -12.69 -4.53 -2.81
CA PRO A 53 -13.19 -5.37 -1.74
C PRO A 53 -13.22 -6.83 -2.16
N ARG A 54 -12.33 -7.63 -1.57
CA ARG A 54 -12.61 -9.02 -1.26
C ARG A 54 -12.89 -9.03 0.24
N MET A 55 -14.14 -8.86 0.68
CA MET A 55 -14.46 -9.31 2.04
C MET A 55 -14.15 -10.80 2.05
N ARG A 56 -13.04 -11.18 2.66
CA ARG A 56 -12.45 -12.52 2.54
C ARG A 56 -13.28 -13.61 3.24
N ARG A 57 -14.42 -13.27 3.82
CA ARG A 57 -15.64 -14.09 4.00
C ARG A 57 -16.79 -13.16 4.40
N VAL A 58 -17.99 -13.40 3.85
CA VAL A 58 -19.24 -12.91 4.45
C VAL A 58 -19.54 -13.83 5.65
N PRO A 59 -20.01 -13.32 6.81
CA PRO A 59 -20.27 -14.16 7.98
C PRO A 59 -21.39 -15.19 7.74
N GLU A 60 -21.06 -16.48 7.76
CA GLU A 60 -21.93 -17.52 8.31
C GLU A 60 -21.31 -17.97 9.64
N ASP A 61 -22.00 -17.68 10.76
CA ASP A 61 -21.98 -18.18 12.15
C ASP A 61 -20.68 -18.69 12.81
N SER A 62 -19.54 -18.54 12.15
CA SER A 62 -18.34 -19.30 12.42
C SER A 62 -17.10 -18.41 12.19
N PHE A 63 -16.14 -18.50 13.11
CA PHE A 63 -15.08 -17.51 13.29
C PHE A 63 -13.70 -18.14 13.18
N ALA A 64 -12.81 -17.59 12.37
CA ALA A 64 -11.46 -18.14 12.18
C ALA A 64 -10.42 -17.33 12.98
N LEU A 65 -10.32 -17.61 14.28
CA LEU A 65 -9.43 -16.89 15.18
C LEU A 65 -7.98 -16.92 14.67
N TRP A 66 -7.32 -15.76 14.63
CA TRP A 66 -5.93 -15.68 14.24
C TRP A 66 -5.05 -16.51 15.19
N GLN A 67 -4.11 -17.28 14.63
CA GLN A 67 -3.16 -18.09 15.39
C GLN A 67 -1.75 -18.00 14.78
N PRO A 68 -0.69 -17.96 15.60
CA PRO A 68 0.68 -17.97 15.12
C PRO A 68 0.99 -19.24 14.33
N GLY A 69 1.70 -19.10 13.21
CA GLY A 69 2.18 -20.21 12.38
C GLY A 69 1.11 -20.91 11.55
N MET A 70 -0.14 -20.43 11.56
CA MET A 70 -1.23 -21.02 10.79
C MET A 70 -1.69 -20.11 9.66
N PHE A 71 -1.64 -20.65 8.44
CA PHE A 71 -2.23 -20.00 7.27
C PHE A 71 -3.73 -19.82 7.46
N ARG A 72 -4.25 -18.69 6.97
CA ARG A 72 -5.66 -18.28 7.13
C ARG A 72 -6.67 -19.38 6.77
N LEU A 73 -6.44 -20.12 5.67
CA LEU A 73 -7.37 -21.15 5.17
C LEU A 73 -7.48 -22.39 6.06
N VAL A 74 -6.51 -22.62 6.95
CA VAL A 74 -6.47 -23.79 7.82
C VAL A 74 -6.69 -23.46 9.30
N ARG A 75 -7.01 -22.19 9.62
CA ARG A 75 -7.30 -21.77 10.99
C ARG A 75 -8.56 -22.46 11.52
N PRO A 76 -8.55 -22.91 12.78
CA PRO A 76 -9.71 -23.57 13.36
C PRO A 76 -10.87 -22.59 13.49
N ILE A 77 -12.05 -23.08 13.15
CA ILE A 77 -13.30 -22.34 13.32
C ILE A 77 -13.76 -22.47 14.76
N VAL A 78 -14.05 -21.35 15.41
CA VAL A 78 -14.63 -21.26 16.76
C VAL A 78 -16.05 -20.69 16.71
N ASN A 79 -16.86 -21.04 17.71
CA ASN A 79 -18.28 -20.67 17.79
C ASN A 79 -18.51 -19.31 18.46
N ALA A 80 -17.48 -18.73 19.09
CA ALA A 80 -17.58 -17.45 19.75
C ALA A 80 -16.23 -16.72 19.71
N ARG A 81 -16.30 -15.39 19.56
CA ARG A 81 -15.15 -14.48 19.64
C ARG A 81 -14.72 -14.28 21.11
N PRO A 82 -13.43 -14.05 21.39
CA PRO A 82 -12.95 -13.69 22.73
C PRO A 82 -13.63 -12.42 23.29
N GLY A 83 -13.82 -12.35 24.61
CA GLY A 83 -14.34 -11.16 25.30
C GLY A 83 -13.38 -9.97 25.33
N SER A 84 -12.09 -10.19 25.08
CA SER A 84 -11.08 -9.16 24.89
C SER A 84 -10.04 -9.60 23.87
N TRP A 85 -9.40 -8.63 23.23
CA TRP A 85 -8.30 -8.85 22.29
C TRP A 85 -7.34 -7.66 22.35
N ASP A 86 -6.04 -7.91 22.37
CA ASP A 86 -5.02 -6.86 22.38
C ASP A 86 -3.79 -7.34 21.62
N TRP A 87 -3.56 -6.81 20.42
CA TRP A 87 -2.43 -7.19 19.56
C TRP A 87 -1.06 -6.95 20.19
N ARG A 88 -0.96 -6.24 21.32
CA ARG A 88 0.29 -6.14 22.10
C ARG A 88 0.62 -7.42 22.86
N ASN A 89 -0.36 -8.29 23.07
CA ASN A 89 -0.21 -9.55 23.78
C ASN A 89 -1.18 -10.62 23.24
N VAL A 90 -0.97 -11.02 21.99
CA VAL A 90 -1.65 -12.19 21.41
C VAL A 90 -0.68 -13.36 21.42
N HIS A 91 -1.05 -14.42 22.16
CA HIS A 91 -0.19 -15.60 22.39
C HIS A 91 1.19 -15.26 23.00
N GLY A 92 1.25 -14.27 23.89
CA GLY A 92 2.50 -13.87 24.54
C GLY A 92 3.43 -13.04 23.66
N GLN A 93 2.97 -12.57 22.50
CA GLN A 93 3.76 -11.79 21.55
C GLN A 93 3.10 -10.44 21.25
N ASN A 94 3.95 -9.43 21.03
CA ASN A 94 3.55 -8.10 20.62
C ASN A 94 3.67 -7.95 19.09
N TRP A 95 2.53 -7.75 18.44
CA TRP A 95 2.42 -7.60 16.98
C TRP A 95 2.42 -6.14 16.53
N ILE A 96 2.41 -5.21 17.49
CA ILE A 96 2.34 -3.77 17.25
C ILE A 96 3.75 -3.17 17.34
N THR A 97 4.12 -2.38 16.34
CA THR A 97 5.38 -1.62 16.35
C THR A 97 5.41 -0.58 17.47
N PRO A 98 6.58 -0.10 17.91
CA PRO A 98 6.68 0.96 18.92
C PRO A 98 5.87 2.21 18.55
N THR A 99 5.40 2.94 19.57
CA THR A 99 4.68 4.20 19.37
C THR A 99 5.62 5.31 18.93
N LYS A 100 5.22 6.05 17.89
CA LYS A 100 5.95 7.18 17.30
C LYS A 100 5.33 8.52 17.73
N ASN A 101 5.90 9.64 17.27
CA ASN A 101 5.45 10.99 17.63
C ASN A 101 5.32 11.90 16.39
N GLN A 102 4.08 12.33 16.09
CA GLN A 102 3.78 13.26 14.99
C GLN A 102 4.12 14.73 15.31
N GLY A 103 4.45 15.05 16.56
CA GLY A 103 4.65 16.43 17.01
C GLY A 103 3.42 17.32 16.78
N GLY A 104 3.63 18.59 16.43
CA GLY A 104 2.55 19.54 16.14
C GLY A 104 1.92 19.38 14.75
N CYS A 105 2.36 18.40 13.96
CA CYS A 105 1.94 18.22 12.58
C CYS A 105 0.57 17.55 12.48
N GLY A 106 -0.27 18.00 11.53
CA GLY A 106 -1.56 17.38 11.19
C GLY A 106 -1.48 16.01 10.50
N SER A 107 -0.46 15.19 10.82
CA SER A 107 -0.10 13.96 10.09
C SER A 107 -0.58 12.65 10.73
N CYS A 108 -1.45 12.72 11.74
CA CYS A 108 -2.01 11.56 12.46
C CYS A 108 -2.51 10.43 11.54
N VAL A 109 -3.11 10.79 10.40
CA VAL A 109 -3.58 9.81 9.40
C VAL A 109 -2.44 8.97 8.84
N SER A 110 -1.29 9.58 8.52
CA SER A 110 -0.13 8.84 8.02
C SER A 110 0.40 7.87 9.07
N PHE A 111 0.45 8.27 10.35
CA PHE A 111 0.86 7.40 11.45
C PHE A 111 -0.11 6.23 11.67
N ALA A 112 -1.41 6.49 11.63
CA ALA A 112 -2.40 5.44 11.79
C ALA A 112 -2.38 4.43 10.63
N VAL A 113 -2.23 4.91 9.39
CA VAL A 113 -2.13 4.06 8.20
C VAL A 113 -0.82 3.28 8.15
N ALA A 114 0.33 3.94 8.37
CA ALA A 114 1.62 3.26 8.44
C ALA A 114 1.61 2.19 9.53
N GLY A 115 1.16 2.53 10.75
CA GLY A 115 1.05 1.59 11.86
C GLY A 115 0.13 0.40 11.57
N ALA A 116 -0.93 0.58 10.78
CA ALA A 116 -1.76 -0.53 10.31
C ALA A 116 -0.97 -1.45 9.38
N VAL A 117 -0.34 -0.91 8.33
CA VAL A 117 0.45 -1.70 7.36
C VAL A 117 1.59 -2.44 8.08
N GLU A 118 2.26 -1.80 9.04
CA GLU A 118 3.31 -2.43 9.83
C GLU A 118 2.80 -3.61 10.66
N ALA A 119 1.68 -3.45 11.36
CA ALA A 119 1.10 -4.51 12.16
C ALA A 119 0.59 -5.66 11.28
N HIS A 120 -0.12 -5.36 10.19
CA HIS A 120 -0.60 -6.37 9.24
C HIS A 120 0.57 -7.15 8.64
N GLN A 121 1.67 -6.50 8.25
CA GLN A 121 2.87 -7.20 7.77
C GLN A 121 3.41 -8.19 8.80
N ARG A 122 3.53 -7.79 10.08
CA ARG A 122 3.97 -8.69 11.16
C ARG A 122 3.04 -9.89 11.31
N ILE A 123 1.74 -9.63 11.31
CA ILE A 123 0.68 -10.63 11.50
C ILE A 123 0.62 -11.63 10.34
N GLU A 124 0.67 -11.14 9.10
CA GLU A 124 0.55 -11.94 7.87
C GLU A 124 1.82 -12.77 7.60
N THR A 125 3.00 -12.23 7.91
CA THR A 125 4.27 -12.96 7.82
C THR A 125 4.57 -13.81 9.04
N ASN A 126 3.70 -13.78 10.06
CA ASN A 126 3.88 -14.49 11.32
C ASN A 126 5.25 -14.17 11.99
N ASN A 127 5.65 -12.90 11.97
CA ASN A 127 6.90 -12.43 12.53
C ASN A 127 6.69 -11.19 13.40
N ALA A 128 6.31 -11.42 14.67
CA ALA A 128 6.11 -10.36 15.66
C ALA A 128 7.37 -9.48 15.86
N GLY A 129 8.56 -10.06 15.67
CA GLY A 129 9.85 -9.37 15.81
C GLY A 129 10.32 -8.66 14.54
N LEU A 130 9.55 -8.65 13.45
CA LEU A 130 9.95 -8.01 12.20
C LEU A 130 10.17 -6.51 12.43
N ASN A 131 11.41 -6.04 12.22
CA ASN A 131 11.69 -4.62 12.21
C ASN A 131 11.09 -4.02 10.93
N PHE A 132 9.94 -3.39 11.08
CA PHE A 132 9.12 -2.93 9.97
C PHE A 132 8.61 -1.54 10.29
N ASP A 133 9.37 -0.55 9.85
CA ASP A 133 9.18 0.85 10.21
C ASP A 133 8.97 1.66 8.93
N LEU A 134 7.72 2.00 8.65
CA LEU A 134 7.31 2.67 7.41
C LEU A 134 7.31 4.18 7.59
N SER A 135 7.60 4.89 6.49
CA SER A 135 7.74 6.34 6.50
C SER A 135 6.38 7.03 6.47
N GLU A 136 6.00 7.65 7.58
CA GLU A 136 4.84 8.54 7.62
C GLU A 136 5.05 9.79 6.76
N ALA A 137 6.29 10.26 6.65
CA ALA A 137 6.64 11.40 5.82
C ALA A 137 6.45 11.11 4.33
N ALA A 138 6.74 9.90 3.87
CA ALA A 138 6.54 9.50 2.48
C ALA A 138 5.04 9.45 2.15
N LEU A 139 4.22 8.97 3.08
CA LEU A 139 2.77 9.03 2.94
C LEU A 139 2.24 10.48 2.94
N PHE A 140 2.72 11.31 3.86
CA PHE A 140 2.18 12.65 4.06
C PHE A 140 2.65 13.65 2.99
N PHE A 141 3.96 13.87 2.88
CA PHE A 141 4.53 14.95 2.08
C PHE A 141 4.51 14.66 0.58
N ALA A 142 4.66 13.39 0.16
CA ALA A 142 4.54 13.03 -1.27
C ALA A 142 3.11 13.28 -1.81
N ASN A 143 2.12 13.38 -0.93
CA ASN A 143 0.74 13.77 -1.26
C ASN A 143 0.48 15.27 -1.17
N ASN A 144 1.54 16.09 -1.26
CA ASN A 144 1.49 17.55 -1.15
C ASN A 144 0.78 18.02 0.13
N ARG A 145 0.86 17.26 1.23
CA ARG A 145 0.42 17.73 2.55
C ARG A 145 1.51 18.61 3.16
N GLN A 146 1.09 19.52 4.03
CA GLN A 146 1.99 20.46 4.69
C GLN A 146 1.86 20.33 6.20
N CYS A 147 2.98 20.49 6.88
CA CYS A 147 3.06 20.54 8.31
C CYS A 147 2.86 21.98 8.80
N LEU A 148 1.60 22.34 9.07
CA LEU A 148 1.22 23.65 9.61
C LEU A 148 0.47 23.45 10.93
N PRO A 149 1.18 23.51 12.08
CA PRO A 149 0.58 23.27 13.38
C PRO A 149 -0.61 24.19 13.66
N GLY A 150 -1.70 23.60 14.16
CA GLY A 150 -2.92 24.33 14.53
C GLY A 150 -3.84 24.71 13.36
N ASP A 151 -3.48 24.43 12.11
CA ASP A 151 -4.35 24.68 10.97
C ASP A 151 -5.06 23.39 10.52
N PRO A 152 -6.38 23.26 10.77
CA PRO A 152 -7.12 22.03 10.49
C PRO A 152 -7.24 21.71 8.99
N ARG A 153 -6.95 22.67 8.09
CA ARG A 153 -7.01 22.46 6.64
C ARG A 153 -5.87 21.60 6.11
N TYR A 154 -4.80 21.45 6.89
CA TYR A 154 -3.59 20.74 6.51
C TYR A 154 -3.50 19.34 7.14
N GLY A 155 -4.61 18.85 7.70
CA GLY A 155 -4.80 17.43 7.98
C GLY A 155 -4.94 16.59 6.71
N TRP A 156 -5.29 15.31 6.87
CA TRP A 156 -5.48 14.39 5.74
C TRP A 156 -6.69 13.47 5.95
N TRP A 157 -7.09 12.70 4.95
CA TRP A 157 -8.26 11.83 5.03
C TRP A 157 -7.82 10.37 4.97
N VAL A 158 -8.35 9.55 5.89
CA VAL A 158 -7.99 8.12 5.99
C VAL A 158 -8.19 7.38 4.65
N PRO A 159 -9.34 7.51 3.93
CA PRO A 159 -9.50 6.88 2.62
C PRO A 159 -8.42 7.28 1.62
N ASN A 160 -8.09 8.58 1.53
CA ASN A 160 -7.08 9.06 0.58
C ASN A 160 -5.68 8.51 0.89
N ALA A 161 -5.36 8.35 2.17
CA ALA A 161 -4.10 7.72 2.58
C ALA A 161 -4.08 6.23 2.24
N LEU A 162 -5.18 5.52 2.45
CA LEU A 162 -5.31 4.12 2.08
C LEU A 162 -5.28 3.93 0.55
N ASP A 163 -5.94 4.81 -0.22
CA ASP A 163 -5.87 4.82 -1.69
C ASP A 163 -4.43 5.01 -2.17
N TYR A 164 -3.66 5.90 -1.56
CA TYR A 164 -2.25 6.08 -1.88
C TYR A 164 -1.40 4.83 -1.60
N VAL A 165 -1.66 4.13 -0.49
CA VAL A 165 -0.97 2.86 -0.21
C VAL A 165 -1.37 1.75 -1.19
N VAL A 166 -2.59 1.78 -1.75
CA VAL A 166 -3.00 0.89 -2.84
C VAL A 166 -2.26 1.24 -4.15
N ASP A 167 -2.25 2.52 -4.52
CA ASP A 167 -1.79 2.99 -5.84
C ASP A 167 -0.28 3.11 -5.96
N GLU A 168 0.38 3.63 -4.93
CA GLU A 168 1.79 4.00 -4.97
C GLU A 168 2.60 3.14 -4.01
N GLY A 169 2.05 2.95 -2.80
CA GLY A 169 2.69 2.25 -1.70
C GLY A 169 3.46 3.18 -0.77
N VAL A 170 4.25 2.59 0.13
CA VAL A 170 5.02 3.31 1.14
C VAL A 170 6.43 2.73 1.28
N CYS A 171 7.41 3.60 1.50
CA CYS A 171 8.79 3.21 1.75
C CYS A 171 9.08 3.07 3.26
N PHE A 172 10.24 2.53 3.60
CA PHE A 172 10.72 2.51 4.99
C PHE A 172 11.06 3.92 5.49
N GLU A 173 10.88 4.13 6.79
CA GLU A 173 11.25 5.35 7.52
C GLU A 173 12.70 5.76 7.26
N ALA A 174 13.62 4.80 7.19
CA ALA A 174 15.04 5.05 6.90
C ALA A 174 15.30 5.73 5.54
N ASN A 175 14.39 5.58 4.56
CA ASN A 175 14.53 6.18 3.24
C ASN A 175 13.99 7.62 3.19
N TYR A 176 13.00 7.92 4.04
CA TYR A 176 12.43 9.25 4.12
C TYR A 176 11.98 9.57 5.55
N PRO A 177 12.92 9.91 6.44
CA PRO A 177 12.61 10.05 7.86
C PRO A 177 11.60 11.16 8.15
N TYR A 178 10.73 10.91 9.11
CA TYR A 178 9.74 11.86 9.58
C TYR A 178 10.36 12.95 10.45
N GLN A 179 9.99 14.19 10.12
CA GLN A 179 10.24 15.37 10.91
C GLN A 179 8.91 16.12 11.07
N GLY A 180 8.64 16.61 12.28
CA GLY A 180 7.44 17.40 12.60
C GLY A 180 7.44 18.81 12.01
N VAL A 181 8.00 18.98 10.80
CA VAL A 181 8.12 20.24 10.04
C VAL A 181 7.88 19.97 8.56
N ASN A 182 7.67 21.02 7.75
CA ASN A 182 7.48 20.84 6.31
C ASN A 182 8.71 20.18 5.66
N GLN A 183 8.48 19.08 4.96
CA GLN A 183 9.47 18.42 4.11
C GLN A 183 9.05 18.51 2.64
N THR A 184 9.99 18.35 1.73
CA THR A 184 9.72 18.36 0.28
C THR A 184 8.86 17.16 -0.13
N ALA A 185 8.09 17.26 -1.21
CA ALA A 185 7.40 16.09 -1.79
C ALA A 185 8.36 15.15 -2.58
N GLN A 186 9.66 15.40 -2.52
CA GLN A 186 10.69 14.65 -3.25
C GLN A 186 11.30 13.58 -2.34
N LEU A 187 10.98 12.32 -2.63
CA LEU A 187 11.69 11.19 -2.06
C LEU A 187 13.14 11.19 -2.57
N VAL A 188 14.09 10.70 -1.76
CA VAL A 188 15.49 10.56 -2.18
C VAL A 188 15.55 9.73 -3.47
N GLU A 189 16.36 10.13 -4.44
CA GLU A 189 16.49 9.40 -5.71
C GLU A 189 16.87 7.94 -5.44
N GLY A 190 16.12 7.00 -6.04
CA GLY A 190 16.25 5.57 -5.75
C GLY A 190 15.46 5.07 -4.54
N THR A 191 14.77 5.95 -3.81
CA THR A 191 13.76 5.55 -2.81
C THR A 191 12.62 4.84 -3.50
N GLU A 192 12.28 3.69 -2.95
CA GLU A 192 11.27 2.81 -3.48
C GLU A 192 10.08 2.72 -2.54
N LEU A 193 8.88 2.97 -3.06
CA LEU A 193 7.64 2.72 -2.35
C LEU A 193 7.38 1.21 -2.39
N THR A 194 7.80 0.54 -1.31
CA THR A 194 8.02 -0.91 -1.23
C THR A 194 6.78 -1.72 -0.90
N TYR A 195 5.90 -1.17 -0.07
CA TYR A 195 4.77 -1.92 0.47
C TYR A 195 3.46 -1.29 0.07
N LYS A 196 2.56 -2.16 -0.37
CA LYS A 196 1.20 -1.81 -0.75
C LYS A 196 0.22 -2.67 0.02
N ILE A 197 -1.02 -2.20 0.04
CA ILE A 197 -2.16 -2.98 0.48
C ILE A 197 -2.97 -3.38 -0.75
N THR A 198 -3.51 -4.59 -0.76
CA THR A 198 -4.37 -5.07 -1.86
C THR A 198 -5.68 -4.30 -1.98
N GLY A 199 -6.09 -3.66 -0.89
CA GLY A 199 -7.31 -2.88 -0.81
C GLY A 199 -7.64 -2.55 0.64
N TYR A 200 -8.82 -1.99 0.82
CA TYR A 200 -9.40 -1.76 2.14
C TYR A 200 -10.93 -1.75 2.03
N ASP A 201 -11.59 -2.04 3.15
CA ASP A 201 -13.02 -1.86 3.32
C ASP A 201 -13.29 -0.95 4.53
N SER A 202 -14.54 -0.61 4.82
CA SER A 202 -14.91 0.08 6.05
C SER A 202 -16.25 -0.39 6.61
N THR A 203 -16.39 -0.29 7.92
CA THR A 203 -17.61 -0.71 8.62
C THR A 203 -17.95 0.24 9.75
N SER A 204 -19.24 0.35 10.07
CA SER A 204 -19.80 0.98 11.27
C SER A 204 -20.37 -0.06 12.26
N GLN A 205 -20.26 -1.35 11.94
CA GLN A 205 -20.79 -2.41 12.78
C GLN A 205 -19.70 -2.89 13.75
N GLN A 206 -19.90 -2.63 15.06
CA GLN A 206 -18.93 -3.05 16.09
C GLN A 206 -18.62 -4.55 16.07
N SER A 207 -19.60 -5.39 15.73
CA SER A 207 -19.41 -6.84 15.59
C SER A 207 -18.40 -7.19 14.49
N LEU A 208 -18.45 -6.50 13.35
CA LEU A 208 -17.50 -6.68 12.25
C LEU A 208 -16.12 -6.12 12.59
N MET A 209 -16.04 -4.97 13.27
CA MET A 209 -14.77 -4.39 13.75
C MET A 209 -14.05 -5.37 14.69
N LYS A 210 -14.78 -5.87 15.69
CA LYS A 210 -14.29 -6.84 16.67
C LYS A 210 -13.88 -8.16 16.00
N ARG A 211 -14.63 -8.59 14.99
CA ARG A 211 -14.28 -9.78 14.20
C ARG A 211 -12.97 -9.58 13.46
N TRP A 212 -12.84 -8.49 12.72
CA TRP A 212 -11.64 -8.19 11.96
C TRP A 212 -10.40 -8.10 12.86
N LEU A 213 -10.51 -7.45 14.02
CA LEU A 213 -9.41 -7.37 14.98
C LEU A 213 -8.84 -8.73 15.36
N CYS A 214 -9.68 -9.74 15.48
CA CYS A 214 -9.27 -11.06 15.94
C CYS A 214 -8.94 -12.05 14.82
N GLU A 215 -9.45 -11.83 13.60
CA GLU A 215 -9.17 -12.68 12.44
C GLU A 215 -7.99 -12.15 11.61
N GLU A 216 -7.85 -10.83 11.51
CA GLU A 216 -7.03 -10.18 10.48
C GLU A 216 -5.98 -9.23 11.05
N GLY A 217 -6.37 -8.30 11.92
CA GLY A 217 -5.41 -7.34 12.46
C GLY A 217 -6.01 -5.99 12.85
N PRO A 218 -5.17 -5.03 13.23
CA PRO A 218 -5.57 -3.67 13.60
C PRO A 218 -6.37 -2.92 12.54
N LEU A 219 -7.14 -1.93 13.00
CA LEU A 219 -8.04 -1.09 12.20
C LEU A 219 -7.62 0.37 12.26
N VAL A 220 -7.73 1.09 11.15
CA VAL A 220 -7.55 2.55 11.16
C VAL A 220 -8.88 3.21 11.52
N THR A 221 -8.86 4.21 12.40
CA THR A 221 -10.06 4.99 12.73
C THR A 221 -9.72 6.45 13.01
N ASN A 222 -10.76 7.26 13.20
CA ASN A 222 -10.67 8.63 13.68
C ASN A 222 -11.73 8.88 14.76
N PHE A 223 -11.48 9.90 15.58
CA PHE A 223 -12.42 10.38 16.57
C PHE A 223 -12.27 11.88 16.78
N THR A 224 -13.29 12.48 17.39
CA THR A 224 -13.27 13.88 17.80
C THR A 224 -12.52 14.01 19.12
N VAL A 225 -11.47 14.83 19.13
CA VAL A 225 -10.73 15.20 20.35
C VAL A 225 -11.43 16.38 20.99
N TYR A 226 -11.61 16.29 22.31
CA TYR A 226 -12.13 17.34 23.17
C TYR A 226 -11.05 17.76 24.18
N ASP A 227 -11.21 18.94 24.79
CA ASP A 227 -10.20 19.45 25.75
C ASP A 227 -9.91 18.49 26.90
N ASP A 228 -10.93 17.78 27.40
CA ASP A 228 -10.78 16.79 28.48
C ASP A 228 -9.99 15.55 28.06
N PHE A 229 -9.89 15.25 26.77
CA PHE A 229 -9.01 14.20 26.25
C PHE A 229 -7.53 14.52 26.52
N PHE A 230 -7.11 15.79 26.42
CA PHE A 230 -5.72 16.16 26.74
C PHE A 230 -5.41 15.96 28.21
N VAL A 231 -6.37 16.28 29.10
CA VAL A 231 -6.22 16.03 30.54
C VAL A 231 -6.13 14.53 30.82
N TYR A 232 -6.99 13.73 30.19
CA TYR A 232 -6.94 12.28 30.27
C TYR A 232 -5.60 11.71 29.78
N TRP A 233 -5.13 12.16 28.62
CA TRP A 233 -3.88 11.70 28.00
C TRP A 233 -2.66 12.08 28.85
N ASN A 234 -2.57 13.35 29.27
CA ASN A 234 -1.48 13.84 30.11
C ASN A 234 -1.52 13.27 31.53
N GLY A 235 -2.71 12.84 32.00
CA GLY A 235 -2.90 12.09 33.24
C GLY A 235 -2.46 10.63 33.16
N GLY A 236 -1.88 10.20 32.05
CA GLY A 236 -1.30 8.87 31.86
C GLY A 236 -2.23 7.83 31.23
N ALA A 237 -3.43 8.22 30.80
CA ALA A 237 -4.37 7.36 30.05
C ALA A 237 -4.61 5.95 30.66
N ASN A 238 -4.61 5.84 31.99
CA ASN A 238 -4.67 4.55 32.70
C ASN A 238 -6.08 3.93 32.75
N ASN A 239 -7.12 4.75 32.57
CA ASN A 239 -8.53 4.35 32.62
C ASN A 239 -9.17 4.36 31.22
N VAL A 240 -10.45 4.00 31.12
CA VAL A 240 -11.25 4.17 29.90
C VAL A 240 -11.69 5.63 29.78
N TYR A 241 -11.34 6.28 28.67
CA TYR A 241 -11.79 7.62 28.37
C TYR A 241 -13.26 7.64 27.96
N THR A 242 -14.00 8.57 28.56
CA THR A 242 -15.38 8.96 28.24
C THR A 242 -15.41 10.47 28.29
N HIS A 243 -15.91 11.12 27.24
CA HIS A 243 -15.99 12.57 27.21
C HIS A 243 -17.04 13.06 28.21
N THR A 244 -16.70 14.10 28.97
CA THR A 244 -17.55 14.66 30.03
C THR A 244 -17.64 16.18 29.98
N TRP A 245 -16.62 16.88 29.49
CA TRP A 245 -16.61 18.34 29.42
C TRP A 245 -15.61 18.87 28.39
N GLY A 246 -15.73 20.15 28.05
CA GLY A 246 -14.77 20.85 27.21
C GLY A 246 -15.20 20.92 25.74
N PRO A 247 -14.79 22.00 25.03
CA PRO A 247 -15.10 22.17 23.61
C PRO A 247 -14.37 21.13 22.73
N VAL A 248 -14.81 21.04 21.47
CA VAL A 248 -14.11 20.28 20.43
C VAL A 248 -12.77 20.95 20.14
N ALA A 249 -11.69 20.18 20.27
CA ALA A 249 -10.34 20.61 19.93
C ALA A 249 -9.97 20.28 18.47
N GLY A 250 -10.55 19.21 17.90
CA GLY A 250 -10.33 18.82 16.51
C GLY A 250 -10.68 17.37 16.24
N GLY A 251 -10.31 16.87 15.07
CA GLY A 251 -10.31 15.42 14.82
C GLY A 251 -8.92 14.83 14.99
N HIS A 252 -8.84 13.50 15.14
CA HIS A 252 -7.57 12.79 15.25
C HIS A 252 -7.72 11.35 14.75
N ALA A 253 -6.71 10.85 14.04
CA ALA A 253 -6.67 9.48 13.53
C ALA A 253 -5.74 8.62 14.39
N VAL A 254 -6.17 7.39 14.68
CA VAL A 254 -5.46 6.43 15.54
C VAL A 254 -5.61 5.02 15.00
N LEU A 255 -4.79 4.11 15.52
CA LEU A 255 -4.85 2.69 15.18
C LEU A 255 -5.58 1.92 16.30
N THR A 256 -6.75 1.35 16.02
CA THR A 256 -7.43 0.43 16.95
C THR A 256 -6.74 -0.93 16.89
N ILE A 257 -6.17 -1.35 18.01
CA ILE A 257 -5.36 -2.58 18.15
C ILE A 257 -6.05 -3.65 19.00
N GLY A 258 -7.24 -3.37 19.50
CA GLY A 258 -7.92 -4.27 20.41
C GLY A 258 -9.21 -3.72 21.00
N TYR A 259 -9.80 -4.51 21.88
CA TYR A 259 -11.01 -4.17 22.63
C TYR A 259 -11.08 -4.97 23.93
N ASP A 260 -11.93 -4.52 24.85
CA ASP A 260 -12.26 -5.22 26.09
C ASP A 260 -13.75 -5.05 26.38
N ASP A 261 -14.53 -6.13 26.26
CA ASP A 261 -15.98 -6.11 26.49
C ASP A 261 -16.33 -5.95 27.98
N ALA A 262 -15.48 -6.39 28.91
CA ALA A 262 -15.71 -6.18 30.35
C ALA A 262 -15.56 -4.70 30.74
N GLN A 263 -14.65 -3.98 30.06
CA GLN A 263 -14.46 -2.53 30.23
C GLN A 263 -15.27 -1.69 29.23
N SER A 264 -15.97 -2.32 28.29
CA SER A 264 -16.74 -1.67 27.23
C SER A 264 -15.93 -0.64 26.45
N CYS A 265 -14.70 -0.98 26.06
CA CYS A 265 -13.76 -0.04 25.46
C CYS A 265 -12.97 -0.61 24.27
N TRP A 266 -12.58 0.28 23.37
CA TRP A 266 -11.55 0.06 22.36
C TRP A 266 -10.17 0.36 22.94
N ILE A 267 -9.14 -0.34 22.43
CA ILE A 267 -7.74 -0.12 22.74
C ILE A 267 -7.08 0.48 21.49
N CYS A 268 -6.51 1.69 21.62
CA CYS A 268 -5.99 2.45 20.50
C CYS A 268 -4.52 2.81 20.72
N LYS A 269 -3.68 2.61 19.69
CA LYS A 269 -2.32 3.16 19.61
C LYS A 269 -2.40 4.60 19.10
N ASN A 270 -1.85 5.52 19.87
CA ASN A 270 -1.75 6.94 19.53
C ASN A 270 -0.43 7.25 18.81
N SER A 271 -0.25 8.49 18.37
CA SER A 271 0.94 8.99 17.66
C SER A 271 1.55 10.22 18.33
N TRP A 272 1.43 10.33 19.65
CA TRP A 272 1.91 11.48 20.46
C TRP A 272 3.10 11.12 21.35
N GLY A 273 3.87 10.11 20.95
CA GLY A 273 5.10 9.67 21.62
C GLY A 273 4.89 8.51 22.61
N PRO A 274 5.97 7.76 22.90
CA PRO A 274 5.91 6.52 23.67
C PRO A 274 5.79 6.75 25.18
N THR A 275 6.09 7.95 25.68
CA THR A 275 6.17 8.25 27.12
C THR A 275 4.83 8.53 27.78
N HIS A 276 3.74 8.62 27.00
CA HIS A 276 2.41 8.91 27.52
C HIS A 276 1.50 7.69 27.31
N GLY A 277 0.66 7.39 28.30
CA GLY A 277 -0.13 6.16 28.27
C GLY A 277 0.69 4.90 28.45
N ASN A 278 0.01 3.75 28.49
CA ASN A 278 0.64 2.43 28.60
C ASN A 278 1.25 2.04 27.24
N ASP A 279 2.48 2.49 26.98
CA ASP A 279 3.24 2.38 25.72
C ASP A 279 2.68 3.21 24.55
N GLY A 280 2.21 4.44 24.81
CA GLY A 280 1.63 5.27 23.75
C GLY A 280 0.21 4.86 23.35
N CYS A 281 -0.43 3.99 24.12
CA CYS A 281 -1.79 3.51 23.88
C CYS A 281 -2.78 4.07 24.92
N PHE A 282 -4.06 4.10 24.55
CA PHE A 282 -5.15 4.51 25.43
C PHE A 282 -6.38 3.61 25.25
N ARG A 283 -7.33 3.75 26.17
CA ARG A 283 -8.64 3.10 26.11
C ARG A 283 -9.74 4.14 25.97
N ILE A 284 -10.72 3.89 25.11
CA ILE A 284 -11.87 4.78 24.88
C ILE A 284 -13.16 3.97 24.85
N GLY A 285 -14.19 4.44 25.53
CA GLY A 285 -15.47 3.74 25.61
C GLY A 285 -16.10 3.50 24.24
N TYR A 286 -16.84 2.40 24.08
CA TYR A 286 -17.64 2.17 22.88
C TYR A 286 -18.64 3.32 22.65
N GLY A 287 -18.82 3.75 21.40
CA GLY A 287 -19.69 4.88 21.04
C GLY A 287 -19.16 6.27 21.39
N GLN A 288 -18.00 6.39 22.06
CA GLN A 288 -17.47 7.68 22.50
C GLN A 288 -16.81 8.44 21.36
N CYS A 289 -17.08 9.75 21.28
CA CYS A 289 -16.39 10.70 20.39
C CYS A 289 -16.34 10.30 18.91
N GLY A 290 -17.25 9.42 18.46
CA GLY A 290 -17.28 8.91 17.09
C GLY A 290 -16.21 7.85 16.74
N ILE A 291 -15.47 7.31 17.74
CA ILE A 291 -14.37 6.35 17.52
C ILE A 291 -14.77 5.09 16.74
N ASP A 292 -16.03 4.66 16.85
CA ASP A 292 -16.58 3.51 16.14
C ASP A 292 -17.72 3.90 15.19
N SER A 293 -17.77 5.18 14.79
CA SER A 293 -18.65 5.61 13.70
C SER A 293 -18.24 4.99 12.37
N ARG A 294 -16.93 4.81 12.17
CA ARG A 294 -16.34 4.09 11.04
C ARG A 294 -14.93 3.62 11.36
N MET A 295 -14.63 2.37 11.04
CA MET A 295 -13.26 1.84 11.05
C MET A 295 -12.91 1.25 9.69
N TYR A 296 -11.65 1.36 9.30
CA TYR A 296 -11.13 0.90 8.02
C TYR A 296 -10.36 -0.42 8.19
N LEU A 297 -10.71 -1.36 7.32
CA LEU A 297 -10.31 -2.77 7.31
C LEU A 297 -9.19 -2.93 6.27
N VAL A 298 -7.93 -2.77 6.68
CA VAL A 298 -6.76 -2.86 5.80
C VAL A 298 -6.56 -4.30 5.32
N GLN A 299 -6.48 -4.53 4.00
CA GLN A 299 -6.24 -5.86 3.41
C GLN A 299 -4.75 -6.12 3.13
N ASP A 300 -4.45 -7.30 2.54
CA ASP A 300 -3.13 -7.96 2.48
C ASP A 300 -2.03 -6.95 2.19
N VAL A 301 -1.01 -6.95 3.03
CA VAL A 301 0.21 -6.21 2.78
C VAL A 301 1.10 -7.07 1.90
N TYR A 302 1.55 -6.49 0.80
CA TYR A 302 2.51 -7.14 -0.07
C TYR A 302 3.67 -6.21 -0.35
N ALA A 303 4.86 -6.78 -0.32
CA ALA A 303 6.00 -6.13 -0.93
C ALA A 303 5.74 -6.15 -2.45
N VAL A 304 5.84 -5.00 -3.08
CA VAL A 304 5.97 -4.89 -4.54
C VAL A 304 7.31 -5.53 -5.02
N TYR A 305 8.14 -5.96 -4.06
CA TYR A 305 9.51 -6.41 -4.23
C TYR A 305 9.67 -7.88 -3.88
N THR A 306 9.35 -8.75 -4.83
CA THR A 306 10.36 -9.73 -5.22
C THR A 306 11.20 -9.07 -6.31
N ARG A 307 12.19 -8.25 -5.90
CA ARG A 307 13.18 -7.70 -6.84
C ARG A 307 14.10 -8.84 -7.25
N ASP A 308 13.66 -9.59 -8.22
CA ASP A 308 14.36 -10.75 -8.69
C ASP A 308 15.40 -10.37 -9.75
N GLU A 309 16.41 -9.63 -9.31
CA GLU A 309 17.47 -9.09 -10.16
C GLU A 309 18.83 -9.71 -9.83
N LEU A 310 19.45 -10.34 -10.83
CA LEU A 310 20.79 -10.87 -10.74
C LEU A 310 21.80 -9.83 -11.26
N PRO A 311 22.70 -9.28 -10.42
CA PRO A 311 23.75 -8.38 -10.89
C PRO A 311 24.81 -9.16 -11.67
N TYR A 312 25.43 -8.51 -12.65
CA TYR A 312 26.56 -9.06 -13.41
C TYR A 312 27.51 -7.95 -13.86
N ASN A 313 28.72 -8.33 -14.27
CA ASN A 313 29.67 -7.41 -14.89
C ASN A 313 29.54 -7.44 -16.42
N PRO A 314 29.04 -6.37 -17.07
CA PRO A 314 28.80 -6.36 -18.51
C PRO A 314 30.07 -6.57 -19.35
N THR A 315 31.24 -6.16 -18.85
CA THR A 315 32.53 -6.34 -19.54
C THR A 315 32.97 -7.81 -19.61
N LYS A 316 32.46 -8.67 -18.71
CA LYS A 316 32.75 -10.10 -18.69
C LYS A 316 31.78 -10.94 -19.52
N LEU A 317 30.69 -10.34 -20.02
CA LEU A 317 29.71 -11.06 -20.81
C LEU A 317 30.32 -11.60 -22.10
N ARG A 318 30.00 -12.87 -22.37
CA ARG A 318 30.39 -13.60 -23.58
C ARG A 318 29.30 -14.57 -23.99
N ILE A 319 29.39 -15.04 -25.23
CA ILE A 319 28.56 -16.12 -25.77
C ILE A 319 29.38 -17.40 -25.92
N VAL A 320 28.77 -18.54 -25.59
CA VAL A 320 29.39 -19.87 -25.68
C VAL A 320 28.51 -20.74 -26.57
N ASP A 321 29.12 -21.40 -27.55
CA ASP A 321 28.46 -22.40 -28.38
C ASP A 321 28.35 -23.72 -27.60
N GLU A 322 27.13 -24.17 -27.33
CA GLU A 322 26.84 -25.45 -26.67
C GLU A 322 26.29 -26.50 -27.66
N GLY A 323 26.54 -26.31 -28.96
CA GLY A 323 26.17 -27.24 -30.02
C GLY A 323 24.66 -27.34 -30.21
N ALA A 324 24.12 -28.56 -30.14
CA ALA A 324 22.69 -28.80 -30.30
C ALA A 324 21.82 -28.04 -29.28
N SER A 325 22.38 -27.74 -28.11
CA SER A 325 21.71 -26.96 -27.06
C SER A 325 21.51 -25.48 -27.43
N GLY A 326 22.29 -24.94 -28.39
CA GLY A 326 22.24 -23.54 -28.81
C GLY A 326 23.39 -22.72 -28.23
N TRP A 327 23.19 -21.41 -28.10
CA TRP A 327 24.22 -20.45 -27.69
C TRP A 327 23.89 -19.85 -26.32
N LEU A 328 24.80 -20.00 -25.36
CA LEU A 328 24.63 -19.48 -24.00
C LEU A 328 25.22 -18.06 -23.88
N LEU A 329 24.43 -17.11 -23.41
CA LEU A 329 24.90 -15.85 -22.84
C LEU A 329 25.29 -16.07 -21.36
N THR A 330 26.51 -15.69 -20.99
CA THR A 330 27.05 -15.88 -19.63
C THR A 330 28.06 -14.80 -19.28
N ASP A 331 28.17 -14.47 -18.00
CA ASP A 331 29.24 -13.65 -17.41
C ASP A 331 30.46 -14.48 -16.98
N GLY A 332 30.42 -15.80 -17.22
CA GLY A 332 31.42 -16.78 -16.80
C GLY A 332 31.12 -17.48 -15.48
N VAL A 333 30.09 -17.06 -14.75
CA VAL A 333 29.62 -17.70 -13.50
C VAL A 333 28.18 -18.17 -13.66
N SER A 334 27.33 -17.29 -14.18
CA SER A 334 25.90 -17.50 -14.32
C SER A 334 25.53 -17.92 -15.73
N ARG A 335 24.63 -18.91 -15.84
CA ARG A 335 23.98 -19.25 -17.11
C ARG A 335 22.79 -18.33 -17.31
N MET A 336 22.96 -17.23 -18.04
CA MET A 336 21.98 -16.14 -18.04
C MET A 336 20.84 -16.38 -19.02
N LYS A 337 21.16 -16.70 -20.28
CA LYS A 337 20.15 -16.90 -21.32
C LYS A 337 20.64 -17.86 -22.40
N MET A 338 19.79 -18.80 -22.81
CA MET A 338 20.02 -19.63 -24.00
C MET A 338 19.39 -18.95 -25.22
N LEU A 339 20.09 -18.96 -26.35
CA LEU A 339 19.65 -18.40 -27.62
C LEU A 339 19.74 -19.47 -28.71
N ASN A 340 18.85 -19.40 -29.70
CA ASN A 340 18.72 -20.45 -30.70
C ASN A 340 19.94 -20.54 -31.64
N ASN A 341 20.44 -19.39 -32.10
CA ASN A 341 21.55 -19.30 -33.04
C ASN A 341 22.56 -18.22 -32.63
N LYS A 342 23.69 -18.18 -33.33
CA LYS A 342 24.80 -17.27 -33.06
C LYS A 342 24.44 -15.79 -33.22
N GLU A 343 23.56 -15.46 -34.16
CA GLU A 343 23.16 -14.07 -34.41
C GLU A 343 22.29 -13.54 -33.27
N ASP A 344 21.30 -14.32 -32.85
CA ASP A 344 20.48 -14.03 -31.67
C ASP A 344 21.37 -13.86 -30.43
N ALA A 345 22.34 -14.74 -30.23
CA ALA A 345 23.30 -14.64 -29.13
C ALA A 345 24.13 -13.34 -29.16
N ARG A 346 24.55 -12.89 -30.35
CA ARG A 346 25.27 -11.62 -30.51
C ARG A 346 24.39 -10.42 -30.18
N ASN A 347 23.15 -10.38 -30.66
CA ASN A 347 22.22 -9.30 -30.32
C ASN A 347 21.88 -9.31 -28.82
N ALA A 348 21.69 -10.50 -28.23
CA ALA A 348 21.47 -10.66 -26.80
C ALA A 348 22.65 -10.12 -25.98
N LEU A 349 23.89 -10.43 -26.38
CA LEU A 349 25.09 -9.89 -25.78
C LEU A 349 25.15 -8.36 -25.87
N ARG A 350 24.79 -7.77 -27.01
CA ARG A 350 24.77 -6.32 -27.22
C ARG A 350 23.75 -5.62 -26.32
N VAL A 351 22.55 -6.18 -26.18
CA VAL A 351 21.52 -5.64 -25.26
C VAL A 351 21.98 -5.79 -23.82
N ALA A 352 22.39 -6.98 -23.39
CA ALA A 352 22.81 -7.21 -22.01
C ALA A 352 24.02 -6.33 -21.61
N ARG A 353 24.95 -6.05 -22.53
CA ARG A 353 26.07 -5.14 -22.25
C ARG A 353 25.67 -3.70 -21.97
N ARG A 354 24.47 -3.26 -22.34
CA ARG A 354 23.96 -1.92 -21.98
C ARG A 354 23.66 -1.81 -20.48
N HIS A 355 23.48 -2.95 -19.81
CA HIS A 355 22.93 -3.04 -18.47
C HIS A 355 23.88 -3.68 -17.47
N THR A 356 23.51 -3.66 -16.19
CA THR A 356 24.30 -4.25 -15.09
C THR A 356 23.53 -5.29 -14.28
N ARG A 357 22.23 -5.47 -14.56
CA ARG A 357 21.33 -6.39 -13.85
C ARG A 357 20.38 -7.08 -14.82
N HIS A 358 20.08 -8.34 -14.54
CA HIS A 358 19.10 -9.17 -15.26
C HIS A 358 17.95 -9.46 -14.31
N GLY A 359 16.80 -8.85 -14.58
CA GLY A 359 15.61 -8.90 -13.76
C GLY A 359 14.57 -9.88 -14.27
N PHE A 360 13.79 -10.43 -13.35
CA PHE A 360 12.66 -11.30 -13.65
C PHE A 360 11.43 -10.93 -12.83
N VAL A 361 10.26 -11.27 -13.36
CA VAL A 361 8.98 -11.30 -12.64
C VAL A 361 8.38 -12.69 -12.83
N GLY A 362 7.80 -13.28 -11.78
CA GLY A 362 7.10 -14.57 -11.83
C GLY A 362 7.98 -15.83 -11.83
N ARG A 363 9.26 -15.77 -11.45
CA ARG A 363 10.11 -16.98 -11.40
C ARG A 363 9.68 -17.95 -10.31
N ASP A 364 9.08 -17.53 -9.23
CA ASP A 364 8.57 -18.39 -8.16
C ASP A 364 7.25 -19.11 -8.52
N ASN A 365 6.61 -18.75 -9.63
CA ASN A 365 5.38 -19.38 -10.11
C ASN A 365 5.48 -20.92 -10.21
N PRO A 366 4.60 -21.67 -9.51
CA PRO A 366 4.63 -23.13 -9.46
C PRO A 366 3.97 -23.84 -10.66
N ARG A 367 3.38 -23.09 -11.61
CA ARG A 367 2.67 -23.68 -12.77
C ARG A 367 3.61 -24.51 -13.65
N SER A 368 3.07 -25.60 -14.23
CA SER A 368 3.83 -26.46 -15.16
C SER A 368 4.30 -25.71 -16.41
N ASN A 369 3.54 -24.72 -16.88
CA ASN A 369 3.89 -23.83 -17.98
C ASN A 369 4.46 -22.48 -17.50
N ARG A 370 5.14 -22.43 -16.35
CA ARG A 370 5.66 -21.19 -15.73
C ARG A 370 6.44 -20.25 -16.65
N LEU A 371 7.14 -20.75 -17.68
CA LEU A 371 7.82 -19.90 -18.67
C LEU A 371 6.86 -18.95 -19.40
N ASP A 372 5.56 -19.23 -19.42
CA ASP A 372 4.56 -18.34 -20.01
C ASP A 372 4.30 -17.08 -19.18
N TYR A 373 4.64 -17.13 -17.90
CA TYR A 373 4.35 -16.11 -16.89
C TYR A 373 5.63 -15.42 -16.39
N ILE A 374 6.80 -15.85 -16.88
CA ILE A 374 8.07 -15.21 -16.52
C ILE A 374 8.33 -14.08 -17.49
N THR A 375 8.34 -12.85 -16.96
CA THR A 375 8.76 -11.68 -17.72
C THR A 375 10.19 -11.33 -17.32
N GLU A 376 11.08 -11.28 -18.30
CA GLU A 376 12.45 -10.82 -18.11
C GLU A 376 12.62 -9.35 -18.51
N TYR A 377 13.53 -8.66 -17.83
CA TYR A 377 13.89 -7.27 -18.12
C TYR A 377 15.36 -7.02 -17.76
N TRP A 378 15.92 -5.94 -18.29
CA TRP A 378 17.33 -5.59 -18.15
C TRP A 378 17.44 -4.16 -17.63
N THR A 379 18.23 -3.96 -16.58
CA THR A 379 18.27 -2.67 -15.87
C THR A 379 19.66 -2.30 -15.39
N GLY A 380 19.81 -1.04 -14.98
CA GLY A 380 21.09 -0.38 -14.75
C GLY A 380 21.73 0.07 -16.06
N ASN A 381 22.61 1.07 -15.95
CA ASN A 381 23.39 1.59 -17.07
C ASN A 381 24.86 1.15 -16.89
N SER A 382 25.39 0.43 -17.88
CA SER A 382 26.78 -0.05 -17.88
C SER A 382 27.81 1.04 -18.19
N GLY A 383 27.41 2.13 -18.85
CA GLY A 383 28.32 3.12 -19.43
C GLY A 383 29.13 2.63 -20.65
N LEU A 384 28.92 1.38 -21.12
CA LEU A 384 29.58 0.86 -22.32
C LEU A 384 28.97 1.46 -23.59
N ALA A 385 29.77 1.55 -24.65
CA ALA A 385 29.30 2.04 -25.94
C ALA A 385 28.17 1.16 -26.49
N HIS A 386 27.10 1.79 -26.96
CA HIS A 386 25.95 1.09 -27.53
C HIS A 386 26.29 0.57 -28.93
N GLU A 387 26.31 -0.76 -29.08
CA GLU A 387 26.38 -1.40 -30.40
C GLU A 387 24.96 -1.58 -31.00
N PRO A 388 24.76 -1.27 -32.29
CA PRO A 388 23.48 -1.47 -32.97
C PRO A 388 23.16 -2.96 -33.12
N LEU A 389 21.87 -3.32 -33.08
CA LEU A 389 21.42 -4.70 -33.32
C LEU A 389 21.36 -5.00 -34.81
N THR A 390 21.65 -6.24 -35.22
CA THR A 390 21.51 -6.65 -36.64
C THR A 390 20.05 -6.90 -37.03
N LYS A 391 19.21 -7.20 -36.05
CA LYS A 391 17.78 -7.46 -36.20
C LYS A 391 17.05 -6.81 -35.04
N VAL A 392 16.02 -6.03 -35.35
CA VAL A 392 15.16 -5.35 -34.37
C VAL A 392 13.75 -5.90 -34.52
N ASP A 393 13.25 -6.54 -33.48
CA ASP A 393 11.89 -7.07 -33.42
C ASP A 393 11.19 -6.46 -32.21
N CYS A 394 10.51 -5.34 -32.41
CA CYS A 394 9.87 -4.57 -31.34
C CYS A 394 8.43 -4.25 -31.68
N ILE A 395 7.55 -4.40 -30.69
CA ILE A 395 6.16 -3.96 -30.75
C ILE A 395 6.03 -2.65 -29.98
N PRO A 396 5.63 -1.54 -30.64
CA PRO A 396 5.32 -0.29 -29.94
C PRO A 396 4.00 -0.41 -29.18
N TYR A 397 3.89 0.30 -28.06
CA TYR A 397 2.66 0.45 -27.30
C TYR A 397 2.66 1.81 -26.58
N ASN A 398 1.49 2.29 -26.18
CA ASN A 398 1.37 3.43 -25.27
C ASN A 398 1.30 2.95 -23.81
N PRO A 399 2.32 3.23 -22.97
CA PRO A 399 2.34 2.78 -21.57
C PRO A 399 1.11 3.21 -20.78
N THR A 400 0.53 4.39 -21.05
CA THR A 400 -0.65 4.88 -20.31
C THR A 400 -1.92 4.09 -20.62
N ASN A 401 -1.92 3.30 -21.69
CA ASN A 401 -3.07 2.52 -22.13
C ASN A 401 -2.96 1.04 -21.74
N VAL A 402 -1.84 0.63 -21.14
CA VAL A 402 -1.65 -0.76 -20.73
C VAL A 402 -2.37 -1.00 -19.40
N VAL A 403 -3.19 -2.05 -19.38
CA VAL A 403 -3.94 -2.45 -18.19
C VAL A 403 -3.68 -3.91 -17.87
N ALA A 404 -3.79 -4.26 -16.58
CA ALA A 404 -3.83 -5.64 -16.12
C ALA A 404 -5.29 -6.09 -15.93
N GLU A 405 -5.64 -7.23 -16.51
CA GLU A 405 -6.98 -7.82 -16.48
C GLU A 405 -6.90 -9.21 -15.84
N ASP A 406 -7.74 -9.45 -14.83
CA ASP A 406 -7.84 -10.75 -14.16
C ASP A 406 -8.47 -11.80 -15.10
N LEU A 407 -7.81 -12.94 -15.27
CA LEU A 407 -8.31 -14.10 -16.02
C LEU A 407 -8.66 -15.27 -15.09
N ASP A 408 -8.96 -14.97 -13.82
CA ASP A 408 -9.28 -15.92 -12.77
C ASP A 408 -8.16 -16.96 -12.58
N ALA A 409 -8.48 -18.25 -12.69
CA ALA A 409 -7.53 -19.35 -12.52
C ALA A 409 -6.36 -19.33 -13.53
N LYS A 410 -6.43 -18.50 -14.58
CA LYS A 410 -5.36 -18.35 -15.59
C LYS A 410 -4.36 -17.23 -15.24
N GLY A 411 -4.52 -16.55 -14.11
CA GLY A 411 -3.64 -15.45 -13.70
C GLY A 411 -4.07 -14.13 -14.33
N TRP A 412 -3.13 -13.23 -14.59
CA TRP A 412 -3.41 -11.88 -15.07
C TRP A 412 -2.87 -11.66 -16.46
N ARG A 413 -3.60 -10.87 -17.25
CA ARG A 413 -3.22 -10.50 -18.62
C ARG A 413 -2.92 -9.02 -18.69
N LEU A 414 -1.77 -8.69 -19.27
CA LEU A 414 -1.40 -7.33 -19.62
C LEU A 414 -1.74 -7.06 -21.08
N LYS A 415 -2.46 -5.97 -21.34
CA LYS A 415 -2.93 -5.62 -22.68
C LYS A 415 -2.98 -4.12 -22.91
N GLU A 416 -2.80 -3.72 -24.17
CA GLU A 416 -3.13 -2.39 -24.67
C GLU A 416 -4.37 -2.51 -25.57
N GLY A 417 -5.53 -2.03 -25.12
CA GLY A 417 -6.78 -2.18 -25.87
C GLY A 417 -7.15 -3.65 -26.10
N SER A 418 -7.06 -4.11 -27.36
CA SER A 418 -7.24 -5.51 -27.77
C SER A 418 -5.92 -6.27 -27.96
N HIS A 419 -4.78 -5.58 -27.91
CA HIS A 419 -3.46 -6.17 -28.10
C HIS A 419 -2.97 -6.87 -26.83
N TRP A 420 -2.78 -8.18 -26.90
CA TRP A 420 -2.21 -8.97 -25.81
C TRP A 420 -0.70 -8.82 -25.76
N MET A 421 -0.17 -8.51 -24.57
CA MET A 421 1.25 -8.31 -24.35
C MET A 421 1.86 -9.46 -23.54
N LEU A 422 1.45 -9.64 -22.28
CA LEU A 422 2.10 -10.54 -21.32
C LEU A 422 1.09 -11.23 -20.39
N LEU A 423 1.55 -12.30 -19.73
CA LEU A 423 0.84 -12.97 -18.64
C LEU A 423 1.63 -12.83 -17.34
N ALA A 424 0.91 -12.72 -16.24
CA ALA A 424 1.41 -12.68 -14.87
C ALA A 424 0.74 -13.80 -14.05
N HIS A 425 1.48 -14.42 -13.13
CA HIS A 425 0.94 -15.54 -12.35
C HIS A 425 -0.22 -15.08 -11.45
N ASP A 426 -0.03 -13.94 -10.80
CA ASP A 426 -0.93 -13.29 -9.86
C ASP A 426 -0.91 -11.76 -10.02
N LEU A 427 -1.63 -11.06 -9.15
CA LEU A 427 -1.72 -9.60 -9.21
C LEU A 427 -0.37 -8.92 -8.93
N ASN A 428 0.48 -9.50 -8.08
CA ASN A 428 1.77 -8.91 -7.74
C ASN A 428 2.70 -8.94 -8.95
N ASP A 429 2.75 -10.07 -9.65
CA ASP A 429 3.46 -10.18 -10.93
C ASP A 429 2.90 -9.19 -11.95
N ALA A 430 1.57 -9.01 -12.02
CA ALA A 430 0.95 -8.12 -12.99
C ALA A 430 1.36 -6.66 -12.76
N LEU A 431 1.34 -6.21 -11.49
CA LEU A 431 1.76 -4.87 -11.10
C LEU A 431 3.28 -4.67 -11.28
N ALA A 432 4.09 -5.68 -11.00
CA ALA A 432 5.53 -5.63 -11.21
C ALA A 432 5.87 -5.49 -12.71
N ILE A 433 5.17 -6.21 -13.59
CA ILE A 433 5.35 -6.05 -15.03
C ILE A 433 4.86 -4.66 -15.50
N LEU A 434 3.73 -4.15 -15.00
CA LEU A 434 3.24 -2.81 -15.36
C LEU A 434 4.30 -1.72 -15.09
N ARG A 435 5.05 -1.81 -13.98
CA ARG A 435 6.16 -0.87 -13.71
C ARG A 435 7.31 -0.93 -14.71
N VAL A 436 7.57 -2.10 -15.31
CA VAL A 436 8.52 -2.21 -16.41
C VAL A 436 7.92 -1.56 -17.65
N VAL A 437 6.67 -1.88 -17.96
CA VAL A 437 5.95 -1.40 -19.14
C VAL A 437 5.82 0.13 -19.14
N GLU A 438 5.45 0.74 -18.01
CA GLU A 438 5.21 2.18 -17.85
C GLU A 438 6.43 3.06 -18.16
N ARG A 439 7.63 2.49 -18.07
CA ARG A 439 8.91 3.20 -18.30
C ARG A 439 9.40 3.11 -19.74
N HIS A 440 8.72 2.36 -20.58
CA HIS A 440 9.15 2.04 -21.94
C HIS A 440 7.98 2.24 -22.91
N THR A 441 8.31 2.30 -24.19
CA THR A 441 7.32 2.48 -25.27
C THR A 441 7.38 1.34 -26.29
N ARG A 442 8.35 0.43 -26.15
CA ARG A 442 8.56 -0.70 -27.04
C ARG A 442 8.91 -1.95 -26.23
N MET A 443 8.20 -3.03 -26.51
CA MET A 443 8.55 -4.37 -26.05
C MET A 443 9.26 -5.10 -27.19
N CYS A 444 10.50 -5.51 -26.95
CA CYS A 444 11.37 -6.06 -27.98
C CYS A 444 11.79 -7.49 -27.68
N PHE A 445 12.12 -8.23 -28.75
CA PHE A 445 12.43 -9.65 -28.69
C PHE A 445 13.67 -10.00 -29.50
N ILE A 446 14.40 -11.01 -29.04
CA ILE A 446 15.50 -11.65 -29.76
C ILE A 446 15.20 -13.15 -29.85
N GLY A 447 15.34 -13.72 -31.05
CA GLY A 447 15.06 -15.13 -31.31
C GLY A 447 13.58 -15.50 -31.33
N ARG A 448 12.65 -14.54 -31.42
CA ARG A 448 11.20 -14.81 -31.44
C ARG A 448 10.80 -15.76 -32.57
N ASP A 449 11.47 -15.75 -33.71
CA ASP A 449 11.21 -16.61 -34.86
C ASP A 449 11.79 -18.04 -34.76
N ASN A 450 12.36 -18.43 -33.60
CA ASN A 450 12.89 -19.78 -33.44
C ASN A 450 11.80 -20.87 -33.46
N THR A 451 12.16 -22.05 -33.95
CA THR A 451 11.26 -23.22 -34.13
C THR A 451 11.53 -24.35 -33.13
N ARG A 452 12.25 -24.10 -32.02
CA ARG A 452 12.59 -25.13 -31.04
C ARG A 452 11.35 -25.58 -30.24
N PRO A 453 11.26 -26.86 -29.80
CA PRO A 453 10.16 -27.36 -28.98
C PRO A 453 9.86 -26.55 -27.71
N ASN A 454 10.89 -25.97 -27.08
CA ASN A 454 10.77 -25.07 -25.92
C ASN A 454 11.05 -23.62 -26.30
N ARG A 455 10.40 -23.13 -27.37
CA ARG A 455 10.67 -21.84 -28.02
C ARG A 455 10.95 -20.69 -27.03
N LYS A 456 10.12 -20.53 -25.99
CA LYS A 456 10.26 -19.46 -24.97
C LYS A 456 11.58 -19.47 -24.20
N SER A 457 12.20 -20.65 -24.01
CA SER A 457 13.52 -20.74 -23.39
C SER A 457 14.62 -20.04 -24.19
N TYR A 458 14.37 -19.80 -25.48
CA TYR A 458 15.32 -19.21 -26.44
C TYR A 458 14.92 -17.81 -26.91
N ILE A 459 13.85 -17.24 -26.37
CA ILE A 459 13.41 -15.87 -26.68
C ILE A 459 13.89 -14.96 -25.57
N MET A 460 14.73 -13.98 -25.89
CA MET A 460 15.07 -12.93 -24.94
C MET A 460 14.14 -11.71 -25.14
N THR A 461 13.57 -11.20 -24.06
CA THR A 461 12.75 -9.98 -24.04
C THR A 461 13.59 -8.84 -23.48
N TYR A 462 13.46 -7.66 -24.08
CA TYR A 462 14.04 -6.41 -23.58
C TYR A 462 13.12 -5.24 -23.92
N TRP A 463 13.36 -4.10 -23.30
CA TRP A 463 12.43 -2.96 -23.32
C TRP A 463 13.17 -1.71 -23.77
N GLU A 464 12.52 -0.88 -24.62
CA GLU A 464 13.07 0.38 -25.16
C GLU A 464 12.10 1.56 -25.04
#